data_AF-A0A1Q9TMJ3-F1
#
_entry.id   AF-A0A1Q9TMJ3-F1
#
_cell.length_a   1.000
_cell.length_b   1.000
_cell.length_c   1.000
_cell.angle_alpha   90.00
_cell.angle_beta   90.00
_cell.angle_gamma   90.00
#
_symmetry.space_group_name_H-M   'P 1'
#
loop_
_entity.id
_entity.type
_entity.pdbx_description
1 polymer ?
#
loop_
_entity_poly.entity_id
_entity_poly.type
_entity_poly.pdbx_seq_one_letter_code
_entity_poly.pdbx_strand_id
1 'polypeptide(L)'
;MSETTFARPVHTPDDVAEIQTITEQVSGPSNIYAVTYTRGGVLVRHSSTHGPDPDKALRAIGYTLTRINSGLVLVTGSIDRLTLLVAERDRLNDQIAALQAETAVAA
;
A
#
# COMPACT_ATOMS: atom_id res chain seq x y z
N MET A 1 -15.78 -21.44 22.17
CA MET A 1 -14.52 -21.06 21.49
C MET A 1 -14.93 -20.31 20.25
N SER A 2 -14.71 -19.00 20.21
CA SER A 2 -15.11 -18.18 19.06
C SER A 2 -14.10 -18.41 17.95
N GLU A 3 -14.55 -19.01 16.84
CA GLU A 3 -13.81 -19.00 15.58
C GLU A 3 -13.57 -17.54 15.18
N THR A 4 -12.35 -17.05 15.40
CA THR A 4 -11.87 -15.85 14.73
C THR A 4 -11.66 -16.22 13.28
N THR A 5 -12.75 -16.24 12.51
CA THR A 5 -12.65 -16.20 11.05
C THR A 5 -11.92 -14.92 10.72
N PHE A 6 -10.62 -15.04 10.40
CA PHE A 6 -9.86 -13.99 9.74
C PHE A 6 -10.57 -13.73 8.42
N ALA A 7 -11.57 -12.84 8.45
CA ALA A 7 -12.18 -12.31 7.25
C ALA A 7 -11.01 -11.68 6.48
N ARG A 8 -10.66 -12.27 5.33
CA ARG A 8 -9.72 -11.66 4.40
C ARG A 8 -10.13 -10.20 4.27
N PRO A 9 -9.25 -9.22 4.58
CA PRO A 9 -9.70 -7.85 4.57
C PRO A 9 -10.09 -7.53 3.13
N VAL A 10 -11.39 -7.28 2.95
CA VAL A 10 -12.02 -7.16 1.63
C VAL A 10 -11.44 -5.89 1.01
N HIS A 11 -10.72 -6.04 -0.10
CA HIS A 11 -10.31 -4.89 -0.90
C HIS A 11 -11.54 -4.04 -1.21
N THR A 12 -11.46 -2.75 -0.97
CA THR A 12 -12.56 -1.84 -1.34
C THR A 12 -12.25 -1.24 -2.70
N PRO A 13 -13.27 -0.76 -3.44
CA PRO A 13 -13.05 0.03 -4.64
C PRO A 13 -12.13 1.24 -4.44
N ASP A 14 -12.00 1.73 -3.19
CA ASP A 14 -11.11 2.85 -2.85
C ASP A 14 -9.62 2.48 -2.98
N ASP A 15 -9.26 1.19 -2.80
CA ASP A 15 -7.89 0.71 -3.01
C ASP A 15 -7.42 0.91 -4.46
N VAL A 16 -8.35 0.93 -5.43
CA VAL A 16 -8.03 1.10 -6.86
C VAL A 16 -7.41 2.46 -7.12
N ALA A 17 -7.99 3.53 -6.54
CA ALA A 17 -7.53 4.89 -6.75
C ALA A 17 -6.16 5.11 -6.10
N GLU A 18 -5.94 4.54 -4.92
CA GLU A 18 -4.65 4.59 -4.23
C GLU A 18 -3.57 3.83 -5.03
N ILE A 19 -3.84 2.58 -5.41
CA ILE A 19 -2.93 1.75 -6.20
C ILE A 19 -2.61 2.40 -7.55
N GLN A 20 -3.62 2.98 -8.22
CA GLN A 20 -3.42 3.72 -9.45
C GLN A 20 -2.49 4.91 -9.24
N THR A 21 -2.75 5.74 -8.21
CA THR A 21 -1.90 6.89 -7.90
C THR A 21 -0.45 6.49 -7.65
N ILE A 22 -0.22 5.46 -6.84
CA ILE A 22 1.13 4.96 -6.52
C ILE A 22 1.83 4.45 -7.79
N THR A 23 1.13 3.62 -8.57
CA THR A 23 1.73 2.99 -9.76
C THR A 23 2.03 4.03 -10.85
N GLU A 24 1.17 5.03 -11.05
CA GLU A 24 1.41 6.12 -12.00
C GLU A 24 2.53 7.07 -11.54
N GLN A 25 2.65 7.37 -10.24
CA GLN A 25 3.74 8.19 -9.72
C GLN A 25 5.12 7.54 -9.91
N VAL A 26 5.17 6.22 -9.80
CA VAL A 26 6.44 5.47 -9.88
C VAL A 26 6.77 5.14 -11.32
N SER A 27 5.86 4.48 -12.03
CA SER A 27 6.09 3.99 -13.39
C SER A 27 5.85 5.04 -14.46
N GLY A 28 5.14 6.12 -14.15
CA GLY A 28 4.63 7.09 -15.10
C GLY A 28 3.27 6.66 -15.67
N PRO A 29 2.35 7.61 -15.92
CA PRO A 29 0.97 7.29 -16.32
C PRO A 29 0.90 6.54 -17.67
N SER A 30 1.85 6.80 -18.58
CA SER A 30 1.91 6.12 -19.89
C SER A 30 2.35 4.65 -19.79
N ASN A 31 2.90 4.22 -18.65
CA ASN A 31 3.36 2.85 -18.43
C ASN A 31 2.34 2.01 -17.66
N ILE A 32 1.25 2.61 -17.16
CA ILE A 32 0.14 1.91 -16.53
C ILE A 32 -1.01 1.80 -17.53
N TYR A 33 -1.34 0.58 -17.96
CA TYR A 33 -2.36 0.34 -18.97
C TYR A 33 -3.76 0.17 -18.36
N ALA A 34 -3.84 -0.44 -17.18
CA ALA A 34 -5.11 -0.64 -16.48
C ALA A 34 -4.87 -0.95 -15.01
N VAL A 35 -5.77 -0.45 -14.16
CA VAL A 35 -5.92 -0.87 -12.77
C VAL A 35 -7.36 -1.33 -12.59
N THR A 36 -7.57 -2.59 -12.22
CA THR A 36 -8.90 -3.22 -12.24
C THR A 36 -9.18 -3.94 -10.94
N TYR A 37 -10.27 -3.58 -10.28
CA TYR A 37 -10.76 -4.29 -9.11
C TYR A 37 -11.34 -5.65 -9.49
N THR A 38 -11.00 -6.67 -8.69
CA THR A 38 -11.58 -7.99 -8.74
C THR A 38 -11.95 -8.44 -7.32
N ARG A 39 -12.81 -9.46 -7.20
CA ARG A 39 -13.13 -10.05 -5.89
C ARG A 39 -11.92 -10.62 -5.13
N GLY A 40 -10.79 -10.85 -5.82
CA GLY A 40 -9.56 -11.33 -5.23
C GLY A 40 -8.51 -10.25 -4.93
N GLY A 41 -8.77 -8.98 -5.29
CA GLY A 41 -7.82 -7.87 -5.18
C GLY A 41 -7.75 -7.02 -6.43
N VAL A 42 -6.72 -6.19 -6.55
CA VAL A 42 -6.57 -5.23 -7.65
C VAL A 42 -5.54 -5.73 -8.65
N LEU A 43 -5.91 -5.83 -9.93
CA LEU A 43 -5.01 -6.16 -11.02
C LEU A 43 -4.39 -4.88 -11.57
N VAL A 44 -3.07 -4.81 -11.62
CA VAL A 44 -2.30 -3.73 -12.24
C VAL A 44 -1.63 -4.27 -13.49
N ARG A 45 -2.03 -3.74 -14.64
CA ARG A 45 -1.40 -4.00 -15.93
C ARG A 45 -0.48 -2.85 -16.28
N HIS A 46 0.81 -3.14 -16.47
CA HIS A 46 1.83 -2.14 -16.76
C HIS A 46 2.76 -2.61 -17.88
N SER A 47 3.53 -1.68 -18.43
CA SER A 47 4.59 -1.98 -19.40
C SER A 47 5.74 -2.72 -18.72
N SER A 48 6.06 -3.92 -19.20
CA SER A 48 7.19 -4.69 -18.69
C SER A 48 8.54 -4.31 -19.32
N THR A 49 8.51 -3.43 -20.33
CA THR A 49 9.65 -3.06 -21.16
C THR A 49 10.01 -1.59 -21.06
N HIS A 50 9.08 -0.75 -20.56
CA HIS A 50 9.26 0.69 -20.44
C HIS A 50 8.82 1.15 -19.06
N GLY A 51 9.67 1.96 -18.43
CA GLY A 51 9.42 2.49 -17.09
C GLY A 51 9.84 1.57 -15.95
N PRO A 52 10.00 2.12 -14.73
CA PRO A 52 10.30 1.32 -13.55
C PRO A 52 9.08 0.50 -13.11
N ASP A 53 9.36 -0.69 -12.60
CA ASP A 53 8.36 -1.64 -12.13
C ASP A 53 7.71 -1.15 -10.82
N PRO A 54 6.36 -1.03 -10.76
CA PRO A 54 5.67 -0.51 -9.58
C PRO A 54 5.71 -1.48 -8.39
N ASP A 55 6.15 -2.73 -8.57
CA ASP A 55 6.11 -3.77 -7.54
C ASP A 55 6.87 -3.38 -6.27
N LYS A 56 8.02 -2.73 -6.40
CA LYS A 56 8.81 -2.31 -5.24
C LYS A 56 8.08 -1.28 -4.39
N ALA A 57 7.41 -0.33 -5.04
CA ALA A 57 6.69 0.74 -4.35
C ALA A 57 5.45 0.21 -3.66
N LEU A 58 4.67 -0.63 -4.35
CA LEU A 58 3.50 -1.27 -3.76
C LEU A 58 3.87 -2.15 -2.56
N ARG A 59 4.97 -2.92 -2.63
CA ARG A 59 5.47 -3.69 -1.47
C ARG A 59 5.95 -2.81 -0.33
N ALA A 60 6.59 -1.68 -0.62
CA ALA A 60 7.06 -0.75 0.42
C ALA A 60 5.89 -0.14 1.21
N ILE A 61 4.73 0.01 0.58
CA ILE A 61 3.50 0.51 1.21
C ILE A 61 2.75 -0.59 1.98
N GLY A 62 3.20 -1.84 1.88
CA GLY A 62 2.64 -2.98 2.61
C GLY A 62 1.62 -3.79 1.83
N TYR A 63 1.46 -3.54 0.52
CA TYR A 63 0.66 -4.42 -0.32
C TYR A 63 1.40 -5.73 -0.57
N THR A 64 0.67 -6.84 -0.51
CA THR A 64 1.17 -8.12 -1.00
C THR A 64 0.90 -8.22 -2.51
N LEU A 65 1.89 -8.73 -3.24
CA LEU A 65 1.83 -8.78 -4.71
C LEU A 65 2.12 -10.19 -5.20
N THR A 66 1.27 -10.67 -6.10
CA THR A 66 1.45 -11.88 -6.89
C THR A 66 1.64 -11.49 -8.35
N ARG A 67 2.84 -11.70 -8.90
CA ARG A 67 3.09 -11.46 -10.32
C ARG A 67 2.48 -12.58 -11.15
N ILE A 68 1.58 -12.24 -12.06
CA ILE A 68 0.93 -13.20 -12.97
C ILE A 68 1.78 -13.36 -14.24
N ASN A 69 2.26 -12.25 -14.80
CA ASN A 69 3.22 -12.24 -15.92
C ASN A 69 4.04 -10.93 -15.91
N SER A 70 4.93 -10.74 -16.89
CA SER A 70 5.91 -9.63 -16.91
C SER A 70 5.29 -8.24 -16.85
N GLY A 71 4.02 -8.05 -17.23
CA GLY A 71 3.31 -6.76 -17.19
C GLY A 71 1.96 -6.83 -16.48
N LEU A 72 1.73 -7.86 -15.66
CA LEU A 72 0.48 -8.04 -14.93
C LEU A 72 0.75 -8.55 -13.52
N VAL A 73 0.30 -7.76 -12.55
CA VAL A 73 0.48 -8.04 -11.13
C VAL A 73 -0.87 -7.99 -10.44
N LEU A 74 -1.14 -9.00 -9.61
CA LEU A 74 -2.27 -9.01 -8.71
C LEU A 74 -1.80 -8.49 -7.35
N VAL A 75 -2.37 -7.35 -6.97
CA VAL A 75 -2.25 -6.77 -5.65
C VAL A 75 -3.27 -7.46 -4.76
N THR A 76 -2.79 -8.36 -3.90
CA THR A 76 -3.58 -9.09 -2.91
C THR A 76 -3.09 -8.72 -1.54
N GLY A 77 -3.95 -8.38 -0.60
CA GLY A 77 -3.51 -7.93 0.72
C GLY A 77 -3.77 -6.46 0.78
N SER A 78 -4.98 -6.18 1.22
CA SER A 78 -5.30 -5.02 2.03
C SER A 78 -4.14 -4.85 3.02
N ILE A 79 -3.55 -3.66 3.00
CA ILE A 79 -2.78 -3.15 4.12
C ILE A 79 -3.50 -3.65 5.38
N ASP A 80 -2.80 -4.29 6.31
CA ASP A 80 -3.37 -4.39 7.65
C ASP A 80 -3.45 -2.94 8.15
N ARG A 81 -4.56 -2.27 7.79
CA ARG A 81 -4.76 -0.83 7.94
C ARG A 81 -4.58 -0.47 9.40
N LEU A 82 -4.92 -1.41 10.29
CA LEU A 82 -4.62 -1.35 11.70
C LEU A 82 -3.11 -1.31 11.98
N THR A 83 -2.30 -2.21 11.43
CA THR A 83 -0.83 -2.18 11.58
C THR A 83 -0.19 -0.89 11.06
N LEU A 84 -0.64 -0.36 9.91
CA LEU A 84 -0.09 0.88 9.37
C LEU A 84 -0.52 2.11 10.21
N LEU A 85 -1.77 2.15 10.66
CA LEU A 85 -2.25 3.18 11.60
C LEU A 85 -1.56 3.10 12.97
N VAL A 86 -1.25 1.90 13.45
CA VAL A 86 -0.50 1.67 14.69
C VAL A 86 0.93 2.19 14.55
N ALA A 87 1.62 1.85 13.45
CA ALA A 87 2.97 2.34 13.19
C ALA A 87 3.03 3.87 13.07
N GLU A 88 2.06 4.49 12.41
CA GLU A 88 1.98 5.94 12.29
C GLU A 88 1.68 6.62 13.63
N ARG A 89 0.76 6.05 14.44
CA ARG A 89 0.51 6.52 15.81
C ARG A 89 1.79 6.48 16.64
N ASP A 90 2.55 5.40 16.57
CA ASP A 90 3.76 5.23 17.37
C ASP A 90 4.84 6.25 16.93
N ARG A 91 5.02 6.45 15.62
CA ARG A 91 5.89 7.50 15.07
C ARG A 91 5.48 8.91 15.55
N LEU A 92 4.20 9.24 15.52
CA LEU A 92 3.69 10.55 15.98
C LEU A 92 3.90 10.73 17.49
N ASN A 93 3.71 9.68 18.28
CA ASN A 93 3.98 9.70 19.72
C ASN A 93 5.45 9.96 20.03
N ASP A 94 6.38 9.32 19.30
CA ASP A 94 7.81 9.55 19.47
C ASP A 94 8.20 11.02 19.15
N GLN A 95 7.59 11.61 18.11
CA GLN A 95 7.79 13.03 17.80
C GLN A 95 7.25 13.95 18.88
N ILE A 96 6.07 13.65 19.44
CA ILE A 96 5.50 14.41 20.54
C ILE A 96 6.43 14.34 21.77
N ALA A 97 6.93 13.15 22.11
CA ALA A 97 7.83 12.96 23.24
C ALA A 97 9.15 13.74 23.04
N ALA A 98 9.71 13.71 21.83
CA ALA A 98 10.92 14.47 21.50
C ALA A 98 10.69 15.99 21.64
N LEU A 99 9.58 16.50 21.11
CA LEU A 99 9.23 17.92 21.20
C LEU A 99 8.96 18.35 22.65
N GLN A 100 8.31 17.51 23.46
CA GLN A 100 8.09 17.78 24.89
C GLN A 100 9.39 17.80 25.68
N ALA A 101 10.32 16.89 25.40
CA ALA A 101 11.64 16.90 26.01
C ALA A 101 12.43 18.16 25.63
N GLU A 102 12.36 18.60 24.38
CA GLU A 102 12.99 19.84 23.92
C GLU A 102 12.39 21.08 24.60
N THR A 103 11.06 21.15 24.76
CA THR A 103 10.41 22.26 25.47
C THR A 103 10.68 22.25 26.99
N ALA A 104 10.84 21.09 27.61
CA ALA A 104 11.17 20.98 29.04
C ALA A 104 12.62 21.37 29.37
N VAL A 105 13.54 21.30 28.40
CA VAL A 105 14.93 21.76 28.55
C VAL A 105 15.07 23.27 28.30
N ALA A 106 14.14 23.86 27.56
CA ALA A 106 14.12 25.30 27.24
C ALA A 106 13.37 26.16 28.28
N ALA A 107 12.70 25.55 29.26
CA ALA A 107 11.97 26.20 30.36
C ALA A 107 12.78 26.19 31.66
#